data_AF-A0A5D0NMN1-F1
#
_entry.id   AF-A0A5D0NMN1-F1
#
_cell.length_a   1.000
_cell.length_b   1.000
_cell.length_c   1.000
_cell.angle_alpha   90.00
_cell.angle_beta   90.00
_cell.angle_gamma   90.00
#
_symmetry.space_group_name_H-M   'P 1'
#
loop_
_entity.id
_entity.type
_entity.pdbx_description
1 polymer ?
#
loop_
_entity_poly.entity_id
_entity_poly.type
_entity_poly.pdbx_seq_one_letter_code
_entity_poly.pdbx_strand_id
1 'polypeptide(L)'
;MVVDRARPESYARRIRARPYGPRELAVDGVAAWFHGPFAVLTLTGGEAGLTVRADVDTASLGADLRHLFTAAENAAIACLPRPERMVAEQPIGDDVLVVVRRLEVCPAAEGVSLILCTADRTVKVMLGMRDAGRLAAEVRRWAGA
;
A
#
# COMPACT_ATOMS: atom_id res chain seq x y z
N MET A 1 -21.52 9.45 -25.27
CA MET A 1 -20.28 10.22 -25.03
C MET A 1 -19.29 9.25 -24.39
N VAL A 2 -18.21 8.94 -25.11
CA VAL A 2 -17.28 7.86 -24.79
C VAL A 2 -16.50 8.24 -23.53
N VAL A 3 -16.71 7.50 -22.45
CA VAL A 3 -15.88 7.59 -21.24
C VAL A 3 -14.52 7.05 -21.63
N ASP A 4 -13.56 7.96 -21.82
CA ASP A 4 -12.16 7.65 -22.05
C ASP A 4 -11.64 6.84 -20.84
N ARG A 5 -11.59 5.51 -21.03
CA ARG A 5 -10.98 4.54 -20.12
C ARG A 5 -9.46 4.71 -20.18
N ALA A 6 -8.99 5.84 -19.65
CA ALA A 6 -7.57 6.10 -19.54
C ALA A 6 -6.93 4.98 -18.71
N ARG A 7 -6.07 4.19 -19.36
CA ARG A 7 -5.31 3.07 -18.79
C ARG A 7 -4.70 3.47 -17.42
N PRO A 8 -4.65 2.58 -16.41
CA PRO A 8 -4.12 2.90 -15.08
C PRO A 8 -2.71 3.51 -15.11
N GLU A 9 -1.83 3.03 -15.98
CA GLU A 9 -0.50 3.60 -16.22
C GLU A 9 -0.57 5.05 -16.74
N SER A 10 -1.57 5.36 -17.57
CA SER A 10 -1.83 6.71 -18.05
C SER A 10 -2.44 7.60 -16.96
N TYR A 11 -3.19 7.04 -16.01
CA TYR A 11 -3.68 7.76 -14.82
C TYR A 11 -2.53 8.08 -13.87
N ALA A 12 -1.70 7.10 -13.51
CA ALA A 12 -0.52 7.30 -12.68
C ALA A 12 0.44 8.34 -13.30
N ARG A 13 0.71 8.26 -14.61
CA ARG A 13 1.56 9.24 -15.31
C ARG A 13 0.95 10.65 -15.36
N ARG A 14 -0.38 10.76 -15.53
CA ARG A 14 -1.11 12.05 -15.51
C ARG A 14 -1.17 12.68 -14.12
N ILE A 15 -1.32 11.87 -13.09
CA ILE A 15 -1.39 12.31 -11.70
C ILE A 15 0.01 12.73 -11.21
N ARG A 16 1.07 12.00 -11.59
CA ARG A 16 2.50 12.35 -11.38
C ARG A 16 2.90 13.70 -11.97
N ALA A 17 2.29 14.11 -13.09
CA ALA A 17 2.64 15.33 -13.82
C ALA A 17 1.97 16.61 -13.28
N ARG A 18 1.17 16.56 -12.21
CA ARG A 18 0.54 17.75 -11.62
C ARG A 18 1.49 18.51 -10.70
N PRO A 19 1.39 19.85 -10.62
CA PRO A 19 2.25 20.69 -9.76
C PRO A 19 2.09 20.42 -8.26
N TYR A 20 0.97 19.82 -7.85
CA TYR A 20 0.74 19.26 -6.51
C TYR A 20 0.58 17.74 -6.58
N GLY A 21 1.44 17.10 -7.37
CA GLY A 21 1.41 15.66 -7.62
C GLY A 21 1.33 14.83 -6.34
N PRO A 22 0.85 13.59 -6.43
CA PRO A 22 0.74 12.70 -5.29
C PRO A 22 2.09 12.60 -4.59
N ARG A 23 2.07 12.57 -3.26
CA ARG A 23 3.31 12.40 -2.52
C ARG A 23 3.75 10.95 -2.65
N GLU A 24 4.86 10.73 -3.36
CA GLU A 24 5.50 9.43 -3.47
C GLU A 24 6.54 9.28 -2.34
N LEU A 25 6.46 8.16 -1.63
CA LEU A 25 7.49 7.67 -0.73
C LEU A 25 7.96 6.31 -1.24
N ALA A 26 9.22 6.22 -1.66
CA ALA A 26 9.86 4.95 -2.01
C ALA A 26 10.91 4.60 -0.96
N VAL A 27 10.80 3.40 -0.37
CA VAL A 27 11.67 2.88 0.69
C VAL A 27 11.78 1.37 0.58
N ASP A 28 13.00 0.82 0.56
CA ASP A 28 13.30 -0.62 0.64
C ASP A 28 12.27 -1.56 -0.03
N GLY A 29 11.99 -1.39 -1.33
CA GLY A 29 11.04 -2.27 -2.06
C GLY A 29 9.56 -1.98 -1.81
N VAL A 30 9.21 -0.91 -1.08
CA VAL A 30 7.87 -0.36 -0.94
C VAL A 30 7.79 0.99 -1.62
N ALA A 31 6.80 1.17 -2.49
CA ALA A 31 6.42 2.48 -3.02
C ALA A 31 5.00 2.83 -2.54
N ALA A 32 4.88 3.95 -1.84
CA ALA A 32 3.62 4.46 -1.31
C ALA A 32 3.25 5.79 -1.99
N TRP A 33 1.99 5.91 -2.39
CA TRP A 33 1.45 7.02 -3.14
C TRP A 33 0.21 7.53 -2.43
N PHE A 34 0.21 8.80 -2.02
CA PHE A 34 -0.93 9.39 -1.32
C PHE A 34 -1.58 10.48 -2.18
N HIS A 35 -2.88 10.35 -2.46
CA HIS A 35 -3.64 11.28 -3.28
C HIS A 35 -5.09 11.42 -2.80
N GLY A 36 -5.40 12.53 -2.12
CA GLY A 36 -6.73 12.76 -1.55
C GLY A 36 -7.12 11.61 -0.62
N PRO A 37 -8.30 10.98 -0.81
CA PRO A 37 -8.74 9.88 0.04
C PRO A 37 -8.00 8.56 -0.25
N PHE A 38 -7.16 8.49 -1.27
CA PHE A 38 -6.54 7.23 -1.69
C PHE A 38 -5.07 7.13 -1.26
N ALA A 39 -4.68 5.93 -0.83
CA ALA A 39 -3.30 5.50 -0.70
C ALA A 39 -3.06 4.29 -1.60
N VAL A 40 -2.01 4.30 -2.42
CA VAL A 40 -1.59 3.14 -3.22
C VAL A 40 -0.24 2.66 -2.69
N LEU A 41 -0.14 1.37 -2.40
CA LEU A 41 1.05 0.71 -1.86
C LEU A 41 1.47 -0.37 -2.84
N THR A 42 2.69 -0.28 -3.35
CA THR A 42 3.33 -1.33 -4.14
C THR A 42 4.42 -1.95 -3.31
N LEU A 43 4.36 -3.26 -3.09
CA LEU A 43 5.42 -4.05 -2.50
C LEU A 43 6.12 -4.84 -3.60
N THR A 44 7.45 -4.77 -3.64
CA THR A 44 8.30 -5.46 -4.59
C THR A 44 9.35 -6.26 -3.82
N GLY A 45 9.27 -7.59 -3.90
CA GLY A 45 10.21 -8.51 -3.27
C GLY A 45 10.72 -9.52 -4.30
N GLY A 46 12.02 -9.50 -4.58
CA GLY A 46 12.60 -10.31 -5.67
C GLY A 46 12.00 -9.94 -7.03
N GLU A 47 11.51 -10.92 -7.77
CA GLU A 47 10.84 -10.72 -9.08
C GLU A 47 9.32 -10.51 -8.97
N ALA A 48 8.76 -10.56 -7.77
CA ALA A 48 7.32 -10.41 -7.55
C ALA A 48 6.98 -9.01 -7.04
N GLY A 49 5.95 -8.40 -7.64
CA GLY A 49 5.36 -7.15 -7.21
C GLY A 49 3.86 -7.30 -6.97
N LEU A 50 3.34 -6.60 -5.96
CA LEU A 50 1.90 -6.50 -5.73
C LEU A 50 1.52 -5.09 -5.32
N THR A 51 0.51 -4.54 -5.99
CA THR A 51 0.01 -3.20 -5.74
C THR A 51 -1.40 -3.27 -5.17
N VAL A 52 -1.63 -2.53 -4.10
CA VAL A 52 -2.93 -2.40 -3.43
C VAL A 52 -3.29 -0.95 -3.24
N ARG A 53 -4.58 -0.65 -3.30
CA ARG A 53 -5.17 0.64 -3.04
C ARG A 53 -6.03 0.57 -1.79
N ALA A 54 -5.83 1.53 -0.90
CA ALA A 54 -6.68 1.83 0.23
C ALA A 54 -7.42 3.15 -0.03
N ASP A 55 -8.63 3.23 0.53
CA ASP A 55 -9.48 4.41 0.53
C ASP A 55 -9.78 4.78 1.99
N VAL A 56 -9.43 6.00 2.39
CA VAL A 56 -9.62 6.48 3.76
C VAL A 56 -11.11 6.57 4.13
N ASP A 57 -11.98 6.78 3.13
CA ASP A 57 -13.42 6.85 3.31
C ASP A 57 -14.04 5.46 3.56
N THR A 58 -13.28 4.38 3.29
CA THR A 58 -13.67 3.04 3.69
C THR A 58 -13.61 2.92 5.21
N ALA A 59 -14.76 2.66 5.83
CA ALA A 59 -14.92 2.62 7.29
C ALA A 59 -13.79 1.86 7.99
N SER A 60 -13.09 2.53 8.90
CA SER A 60 -11.96 2.05 9.70
C SER A 60 -10.65 1.78 8.96
N LEU A 61 -10.60 1.72 7.63
CA LEU A 61 -9.38 1.33 6.90
C LEU A 61 -8.21 2.28 7.13
N GLY A 62 -8.46 3.59 7.16
CA GLY A 62 -7.43 4.58 7.50
C GLY A 62 -6.87 4.39 8.91
N ALA A 63 -7.73 4.11 9.91
CA ALA A 63 -7.32 3.86 11.29
C ALA A 63 -6.56 2.52 11.42
N ASP A 64 -7.03 1.48 10.74
CA ASP A 64 -6.41 0.16 10.74
C ASP A 64 -5.01 0.20 10.11
N LEU A 65 -4.83 0.92 9.00
CA LEU A 65 -3.52 1.14 8.39
C LEU A 65 -2.61 1.97 9.29
N ARG A 66 -3.13 3.02 9.94
CA ARG A 66 -2.36 3.78 10.94
C ARG A 66 -1.86 2.89 12.07
N HIS A 67 -2.70 2.00 12.59
CA HIS A 67 -2.31 1.05 13.62
C HIS A 67 -1.21 0.10 13.12
N LEU A 68 -1.42 -0.52 11.95
CA LEU A 68 -0.48 -1.44 11.34
C LEU A 68 0.91 -0.80 11.14
N PHE A 69 0.99 0.38 10.55
CA PHE A 69 2.28 1.02 10.29
C PHE A 69 2.90 1.64 11.55
N THR A 70 2.11 2.00 12.56
CA THR A 70 2.65 2.33 13.89
C THR A 70 3.28 1.11 14.55
N ALA A 71 2.74 -0.10 14.36
CA ALA A 71 3.40 -1.33 14.80
C ALA A 71 4.71 -1.57 14.04
N ALA A 72 4.78 -1.25 12.73
CA ALA A 72 6.03 -1.31 11.96
C ALA A 72 7.12 -0.38 12.52
N GLU A 73 6.77 0.86 12.82
CA GLU A 73 7.70 1.81 13.46
C GLU A 73 8.19 1.31 14.83
N ASN A 74 7.35 0.58 15.58
CA ASN A 74 7.68 0.05 16.90
C ASN A 74 8.29 -1.35 16.88
N ALA A 75 8.59 -1.92 15.71
CA ALA A 75 9.02 -3.32 15.57
C ALA A 75 8.10 -4.30 16.32
N ALA A 76 6.79 -4.15 16.16
CA ALA A 76 5.77 -4.99 16.76
C ALA A 76 5.02 -5.80 15.70
N ILE A 77 4.49 -6.96 16.10
CA ILE A 77 3.64 -7.77 15.24
C ILE A 77 2.26 -7.11 15.13
N ALA A 78 1.76 -6.95 13.91
CA ALA A 78 0.40 -6.51 13.67
C ALA A 78 -0.13 -7.03 12.33
N CYS A 79 -1.44 -7.28 12.28
CA CYS A 79 -2.14 -7.68 11.06
C CYS A 79 -3.27 -6.69 10.80
N LEU A 80 -3.51 -6.39 9.52
CA LEU A 80 -4.67 -5.61 9.12
C LEU A 80 -5.94 -6.45 9.40
N PRO A 81 -6.94 -5.98 10.17
CA PRO A 81 -8.08 -6.81 10.58
C PRO A 81 -9.01 -7.23 9.44
N ARG A 82 -9.18 -6.38 8.44
CA ARG A 82 -10.08 -6.59 7.28
C ARG A 82 -9.33 -6.29 5.99
N PRO A 83 -8.33 -7.11 5.63
CA PRO A 83 -7.48 -6.85 4.47
C PRO A 83 -8.25 -6.84 3.15
N GLU A 84 -9.38 -7.55 3.08
CA GLU A 84 -10.28 -7.61 1.91
C GLU A 84 -10.90 -6.26 1.53
N ARG A 85 -10.80 -5.24 2.40
CA ARG A 85 -11.23 -3.86 2.11
C ARG A 85 -10.24 -3.10 1.22
N MET A 86 -9.02 -3.61 1.08
CA MET A 86 -8.06 -3.08 0.12
C MET A 86 -8.36 -3.62 -1.26
N VAL A 87 -8.17 -2.80 -2.29
CA VAL A 87 -8.33 -3.19 -3.69
C VAL A 87 -6.96 -3.50 -4.26
N ALA A 88 -6.67 -4.77 -4.57
CA ALA A 88 -5.46 -5.11 -5.31
C ALA A 88 -5.61 -4.68 -6.78
N GLU A 89 -4.52 -4.16 -7.37
CA GLU A 89 -4.48 -3.91 -8.81
C GLU A 89 -4.40 -5.25 -9.56
N GLN A 90 -5.16 -5.36 -10.64
CA GLN A 90 -5.20 -6.54 -11.50
C GLN A 90 -4.77 -6.19 -12.93
N PRO A 91 -4.10 -7.12 -13.64
CA PRO A 91 -3.79 -6.94 -15.06
C PRO A 91 -5.05 -6.68 -15.88
N ILE A 92 -4.92 -5.88 -16.93
CA ILE A 92 -6.03 -5.61 -17.86
C ILE A 92 -6.41 -6.93 -18.55
N GLY A 93 -7.70 -7.29 -18.47
CA GLY A 93 -8.25 -8.49 -19.11
C GLY A 93 -8.40 -9.69 -18.18
N ASP A 94 -8.05 -9.55 -16.90
CA ASP A 94 -8.41 -10.51 -15.86
C ASP A 94 -9.73 -10.08 -15.20
N ASP A 95 -10.73 -10.95 -15.26
CA ASP A 95 -12.05 -10.75 -14.66
C ASP A 95 -12.11 -11.27 -13.21
N VAL A 96 -11.06 -11.96 -12.75
CA VAL A 96 -10.98 -12.47 -11.38
C VAL A 96 -10.50 -11.36 -10.45
N LEU A 97 -11.38 -10.93 -9.53
CA LEU A 97 -11.02 -9.96 -8.50
C LEU A 97 -9.91 -10.51 -7.61
N VAL A 98 -8.78 -9.81 -7.57
CA VAL A 98 -7.68 -10.14 -6.67
C VAL A 98 -8.04 -9.67 -5.26
N VAL A 99 -8.37 -10.62 -4.39
CA VAL A 99 -8.70 -10.35 -2.99
C VAL A 99 -7.43 -10.37 -2.13
N VAL A 100 -7.17 -9.26 -1.44
CA VAL A 100 -6.11 -9.20 -0.43
C VAL A 100 -6.53 -10.05 0.77
N ARG A 101 -5.74 -11.07 1.07
CA ARG A 101 -6.00 -12.02 2.16
C ARG A 101 -5.29 -11.65 3.45
N ARG A 102 -4.16 -10.96 3.34
CA ARG A 102 -3.33 -10.60 4.49
C ARG A 102 -2.48 -9.40 4.15
N LEU A 103 -2.42 -8.45 5.07
CA LEU A 103 -1.37 -7.45 5.12
C LEU A 103 -0.89 -7.40 6.58
N GLU A 104 0.39 -7.66 6.80
CA GLU A 104 0.93 -7.74 8.15
C GLU A 104 2.36 -7.23 8.25
N VAL A 105 2.74 -6.96 9.49
CA VAL A 105 4.06 -6.54 9.91
C VAL A 105 4.58 -7.53 10.94
N CYS A 106 5.82 -7.96 10.78
CA CYS A 106 6.52 -8.78 11.76
C CYS A 106 7.91 -8.20 12.06
N PRO A 107 8.41 -8.27 13.31
CA PRO A 107 9.79 -7.92 13.64
C PRO A 107 10.78 -8.82 12.89
N ALA A 108 11.93 -8.27 12.52
CA ALA A 108 13.02 -9.01 11.88
C ALA A 108 14.38 -8.48 12.36
N ALA A 109 15.45 -9.24 12.11
CA ALA A 109 16.77 -8.95 12.68
C ALA A 109 17.30 -7.53 12.36
N GLU A 110 16.99 -7.00 11.17
CA GLU A 110 17.46 -5.70 10.69
C GLU A 110 16.33 -4.66 10.55
N GLY A 111 15.16 -4.93 11.13
CA GLY A 111 14.02 -4.02 11.06
C GLY A 111 12.69 -4.75 11.15
N VAL A 112 11.84 -4.56 10.15
CA VAL A 112 10.54 -5.24 10.08
C VAL A 112 10.32 -5.86 8.71
N SER A 113 9.56 -6.94 8.69
CA SER A 113 9.04 -7.51 7.47
C SER A 113 7.60 -7.10 7.25
N LEU A 114 7.31 -6.56 6.07
CA LEU A 114 5.97 -6.29 5.59
C LEU A 114 5.57 -7.43 4.64
N ILE A 115 4.46 -8.10 4.92
CA ILE A 115 3.99 -9.25 4.15
C ILE A 115 2.60 -8.95 3.62
N LEU A 116 2.43 -9.12 2.31
CA LEU A 116 1.16 -8.94 1.60
C LEU A 116 0.82 -10.20 0.83
N CYS A 117 -0.34 -10.77 1.14
CA CYS A 117 -0.83 -11.99 0.53
C CYS A 117 -2.15 -11.77 -0.21
N THR A 118 -2.27 -12.45 -1.33
CA THR A 118 -3.52 -12.73 -2.05
C THR A 118 -3.72 -14.25 -2.11
N ALA A 119 -4.70 -14.74 -2.87
CA ALA A 119 -4.87 -16.19 -3.05
C ALA A 119 -3.65 -16.84 -3.72
N ASP A 120 -3.05 -16.17 -4.71
CA ASP A 120 -2.07 -16.79 -5.61
C ASP A 120 -0.65 -16.26 -5.40
N ARG A 121 -0.49 -15.20 -4.61
CA ARG A 121 0.79 -14.50 -4.44
C ARG A 121 1.00 -14.05 -3.01
N THR A 122 2.24 -14.21 -2.55
CA THR A 122 2.75 -13.60 -1.31
C THR A 122 3.97 -12.79 -1.67
N VAL A 123 3.97 -11.50 -1.32
CA VAL A 123 5.13 -10.62 -1.42
C VAL A 123 5.58 -10.28 0.00
N LYS A 124 6.87 -10.49 0.26
CA LYS A 124 7.52 -10.17 1.52
C LYS A 124 8.63 -9.16 1.26
N VAL A 125 8.58 -8.05 1.98
CA VAL A 125 9.57 -6.97 1.89
C VAL A 125 10.18 -6.75 3.26
N MET A 126 11.46 -6.43 3.30
CA MET A 126 12.19 -6.04 4.50
C MET A 126 12.31 -4.52 4.50
N LEU A 127 11.90 -3.87 5.58
CA LEU A 127 12.04 -2.44 5.79
C LEU A 127 13.01 -2.20 6.94
N GLY A 128 14.02 -1.36 6.72
CA GLY A 128 14.81 -0.82 7.81
C GLY A 128 13.96 0.01 8.78
N MET A 129 14.32 0.04 10.07
CA MET A 129 13.54 0.77 11.10
C MET A 129 13.31 2.25 10.76
N ARG A 130 14.30 2.90 10.15
CA ARG A 130 14.19 4.31 9.72
C ARG A 130 13.08 4.49 8.68
N ASP A 131 12.99 3.57 7.73
CA ASP A 131 12.03 3.63 6.64
C ASP A 131 10.64 3.17 7.07
N ALA A 132 10.55 2.21 7.99
CA ALA A 132 9.31 1.88 8.67
C ALA A 132 8.71 3.10 9.39
N GLY A 133 9.52 3.87 10.12
CA GLY A 133 9.08 5.11 10.78
C GLY A 133 8.64 6.19 9.79
N ARG A 134 9.36 6.36 8.66
CA ARG A 134 8.96 7.28 7.60
C ARG A 134 7.62 6.91 6.99
N LEU A 135 7.42 5.63 6.68
CA LEU A 135 6.16 5.13 6.12
C LEU A 135 4.99 5.30 7.11
N ALA A 136 5.22 5.02 8.39
CA ALA A 136 4.24 5.24 9.45
C ALA A 136 3.84 6.71 9.60
N ALA A 137 4.81 7.63 9.55
CA ALA A 137 4.55 9.07 9.61
C ALA A 137 3.72 9.55 8.41
N GLU A 138 3.97 9.03 7.21
CA GLU A 138 3.17 9.35 6.03
C GLU A 138 1.75 8.84 6.11
N VAL A 139 1.56 7.58 6.54
CA VAL A 139 0.22 7.00 6.70
C VAL A 139 -0.58 7.74 7.77
N ARG A 140 0.06 8.14 8.89
CA ARG A 140 -0.58 8.98 9.92
C ARG A 140 -1.02 10.33 9.38
N ARG A 141 -0.20 10.97 8.56
CA ARG A 141 -0.53 12.25 7.93
C ARG A 141 -1.70 12.11 6.97
N TRP A 142 -1.68 11.09 6.12
CA TRP A 142 -2.74 10.83 5.15
C TRP A 142 -4.07 10.50 5.83
N ALA A 143 -4.10 9.55 6.76
CA ALA A 143 -5.33 9.15 7.45
C ALA A 143 -5.72 10.07 8.63
N GLY A 144 -5.14 11.28 8.68
CA GLY A 144 -5.54 12.35 9.59
C GLY A 144 -5.81 13.69 8.90
N ALA A 145 -5.64 13.74 7.57
CA ALA A 145 -6.00 14.87 6.72
C ALA A 145 -7.48 14.81 6.33
#